data_AF-A0A5Y3H757-F1
#
_entry.id   AF-A0A5Y3H757-F1
#
_cell.length_a   1.000
_cell.length_b   1.000
_cell.length_c   1.000
_cell.angle_alpha   90.00
_cell.angle_beta   90.00
_cell.angle_gamma   90.00
#
_symmetry.space_group_name_H-M   'P 1'
#
loop_
_entity.id
_entity.type
_entity.pdbx_description
1 polymer ?
#
loop_
_entity_poly.entity_id
_entity_poly.type
_entity_poly.pdbx_seq_one_letter_code
_entity_poly.pdbx_strand_id
1 'polypeptide(L)' 'MSDLIPYKKPYQSSTDLCQKLQRDGLIINDVDNARKVLERCSYYRFKAYLIPFRDETTRRYYPDATFDKA' A
#
# COMPACT_ATOMS: atom_id res chain seq x y z
N MET A 1 6.93 0.29 36.09
CA MET A 1 7.45 -0.44 34.91
C MET A 1 6.43 -0.30 33.81
N SER A 2 6.84 0.06 32.60
CA SER A 2 5.91 0.26 31.48
C SER A 2 5.52 -1.11 30.90
N ASP A 3 4.22 -1.42 30.91
CA ASP A 3 3.72 -2.62 30.23
C ASP A 3 3.90 -2.47 28.72
N LEU A 4 4.67 -3.39 28.12
CA LEU A 4 4.85 -3.44 26.67
C LEU A 4 3.61 -4.07 26.04
N ILE A 5 2.98 -3.36 25.10
CA ILE A 5 1.83 -3.87 24.36
C ILE A 5 2.32 -4.82 23.25
N PRO A 6 1.89 -6.10 23.23
CA PRO A 6 2.29 -7.03 22.17
C PRO A 6 1.76 -6.58 20.81
N TYR A 7 2.62 -6.64 19.79
CA TYR A 7 2.22 -6.33 18.42
C TYR A 7 1.29 -7.42 17.88
N LYS A 8 0.00 -7.11 17.75
CA LYS A 8 -1.04 -8.05 17.29
C LYS A 8 -1.40 -7.94 15.81
N LYS A 9 -0.78 -7.02 15.05
CA LYS A 9 -1.18 -6.84 13.65
C LYS A 9 -0.74 -8.06 12.84
N PRO A 10 -1.66 -8.69 12.09
CA PRO A 10 -1.32 -9.82 11.24
C PRO A 10 -0.35 -9.38 10.16
N TYR A 11 0.61 -10.25 9.85
CA TYR A 11 1.43 -10.09 8.65
C TYR A 11 0.51 -10.04 7.43
N GLN A 12 0.66 -9.01 6.60
CA GLN A 12 -0.04 -8.91 5.34
C GLN A 12 0.92 -9.34 4.23
N SER A 13 0.50 -10.29 3.40
CA SER A 13 1.30 -10.68 2.24
C SER A 13 1.36 -9.55 1.22
N SER A 14 2.38 -9.56 0.36
CA SER A 14 2.49 -8.61 -0.76
C SER A 14 1.22 -8.60 -1.63
N THR A 15 0.55 -9.75 -1.78
CA THR A 15 -0.71 -9.89 -2.50
C THR A 15 -1.87 -9.16 -1.79
N ASP A 16 -2.00 -9.32 -0.47
CA ASP A 16 -3.03 -8.63 0.32
C ASP A 16 -2.86 -7.11 0.26
N LEU A 17 -1.61 -6.66 0.21
CA LEU A 17 -1.24 -5.26 0.10
C LEU A 17 -1.58 -4.68 -1.29
N CYS A 18 -1.31 -5.42 -2.37
CA CYS A 18 -1.77 -5.03 -3.72
C CYS A 18 -3.29 -4.90 -3.78
N GLN A 19 -4.03 -5.88 -3.24
CA GLN A 19 -5.50 -5.84 -3.20
C GLN A 19 -6.01 -4.65 -2.39
N LYS A 20 -5.33 -4.32 -1.29
CA LYS A 20 -5.66 -3.14 -0.48
C LYS A 20 -5.48 -1.85 -1.29
N LEU A 21 -4.36 -1.70 -2.00
CA LEU A 21 -4.11 -0.53 -2.85
C LEU A 21 -5.16 -0.38 -3.95
N GLN A 22 -5.56 -1.48 -4.60
CA GLN A 22 -6.64 -1.47 -5.59
C GLN A 22 -7.99 -1.07 -4.98
N ARG A 23 -8.31 -1.57 -3.78
CA ARG A 23 -9.54 -1.20 -3.06
C ARG A 23 -9.55 0.27 -2.65
N ASP A 24 -8.39 0.82 -2.32
CA ASP A 24 -8.21 2.23 -2.00
C ASP A 24 -8.27 3.12 -3.26
N GLY A 25 -8.34 2.54 -4.47
CA GLY A 25 -8.52 3.24 -5.74
C GLY A 25 -7.29 3.30 -6.63
N LEU A 26 -6.16 2.68 -6.25
CA LEU A 26 -4.95 2.68 -7.06
C LEU A 26 -5.10 1.70 -8.22
N ILE A 27 -4.87 2.18 -9.44
CA ILE A 27 -4.87 1.32 -10.61
C ILE A 27 -3.56 0.53 -10.64
N ILE A 28 -3.67 -0.80 -10.54
CA ILE A 28 -2.54 -1.73 -10.69
C ILE A 28 -2.80 -2.57 -11.93
N ASN A 29 -2.05 -2.32 -13.01
CA ASN A 29 -2.19 -3.06 -14.27
C ASN A 29 -1.50 -4.44 -14.20
N ASP A 30 -0.28 -4.47 -13.64
CA ASP A 30 0.49 -5.69 -13.44
C ASP A 30 0.63 -6.00 -11.94
N VAL A 31 -0.28 -6.85 -11.45
CA VAL A 31 -0.34 -7.25 -10.04
C VAL A 31 0.90 -8.07 -9.64
N ASP A 32 1.46 -8.86 -10.56
CA ASP A 32 2.65 -9.67 -10.30
C ASP A 32 3.90 -8.81 -10.15
N ASN A 33 4.04 -7.79 -10.99
CA ASN A 33 5.09 -6.80 -10.84
C ASN A 33 4.93 -6.01 -9.53
N ALA A 34 3.72 -5.52 -9.24
CA ALA A 34 3.45 -4.80 -8.00
C ALA A 34 3.76 -5.64 -6.75
N ARG A 35 3.42 -6.93 -6.78
CA ARG A 35 3.75 -7.88 -5.70
C ARG A 35 5.27 -7.97 -5.48
N LYS A 36 6.05 -8.15 -6.54
CA LYS A 36 7.52 -8.23 -6.47
C LYS A 36 8.14 -6.93 -5.96
N VAL A 37 7.60 -5.78 -6.37
CA VAL A 37 8.04 -4.47 -5.90
C VAL A 37 7.73 -4.29 -4.43
N LEU A 38 6.52 -4.61 -3.97
CA LEU A 38 6.16 -4.51 -2.54
C LEU A 38 6.98 -5.45 -1.66
N GLU A 39 7.32 -6.64 -2.17
CA GLU A 39 8.19 -7.61 -1.50
C GLU A 39 9.62 -7.09 -1.37
N ARG A 40 10.15 -6.40 -2.40
CA ARG A 40 11.50 -5.80 -2.38
C ARG A 40 11.58 -4.48 -1.60
N CYS A 41 10.65 -3.56 -1.83
CA CYS A 41 10.77 -2.15 -1.39
C CYS A 41 10.16 -1.87 -0.01
N SER A 42 9.54 -2.86 0.63
CA SER A 42 8.74 -2.70 1.84
C SER A 42 7.55 -1.75 1.64
N TYR A 43 6.35 -2.30 1.74
CA TYR A 43 5.10 -1.57 1.53
C TYR A 43 4.98 -0.25 2.29
N TYR A 44 5.50 -0.16 3.52
CA TYR A 44 5.41 1.07 4.30
C TYR A 44 6.18 2.24 3.69
N ARG A 45 7.34 1.98 3.08
CA ARG A 45 8.11 2.99 2.36
C ARG A 45 7.39 3.40 1.08
N PHE A 46 6.96 2.40 0.30
CA PHE A 46 6.23 2.64 -0.95
C PHE A 46 4.96 3.47 -0.71
N LYS A 47 4.18 3.13 0.33
CA LYS A 47 2.96 3.85 0.69
C LYS A 47 3.21 5.34 0.99
N ALA A 48 4.39 5.71 1.51
CA ALA A 48 4.71 7.10 1.77
C ALA A 48 4.84 7.91 0.47
N TYR A 49 5.40 7.31 -0.59
CA TYR A 49 5.48 7.94 -1.91
C TYR A 49 4.12 8.08 -2.58
N LEU A 50 3.13 7.29 -2.17
CA LEU A 50 1.77 7.38 -2.68
C LEU A 50 0.90 8.45 -1.99
N ILE A 51 1.39 9.09 -0.92
CA ILE A 51 0.62 10.12 -0.19
C ILE A 51 0.18 11.28 -1.10
N PRO A 52 1.02 11.86 -1.99
CA PRO A 52 0.61 12.95 -2.86
C PRO A 52 -0.50 12.58 -3.85
N PHE A 53 -0.64 11.29 -4.17
CA PHE A 53 -1.65 10.77 -5.09
C PHE A 53 -2.94 10.32 -4.38
N ARG A 54 -3.04 10.60 -3.08
CA ARG A 54 -4.16 10.20 -2.24
C ARG A 54 -4.81 11.42 -1.61
N ASP A 55 -6.13 11.48 -1.70
CA ASP A 55 -6.90 12.43 -0.91
C ASP A 55 -6.92 11.99 0.56
N GLU A 56 -6.40 12.82 1.45
CA GLU A 56 -6.35 12.52 2.88
C GLU A 56 -7.73 12.53 3.54
N THR A 57 -8.69 13.25 2.96
CA THR A 57 -10.06 13.37 3.47
C THR A 57 -10.82 12.05 3.27
N THR A 58 -10.75 11.50 2.06
CA THR A 58 -11.42 10.24 1.71
C THR A 58 -10.53 9.01 1.93
N ARG A 59 -9.22 9.21 2.12
CA ARG A 59 -8.17 8.19 2.17
C ARG A 59 -8.13 7.30 0.92
N ARG A 60 -8.63 7.78 -0.21
CA ARG A 60 -8.64 7.09 -1.50
C ARG A 60 -7.68 7.74 -2.48
N TYR A 61 -7.16 6.95 -3.41
CA TYR A 61 -6.32 7.42 -4.49
C TYR A 61 -7.15 8.14 -5.55
N TYR A 62 -6.54 9.10 -6.25
CA TYR A 62 -7.18 9.76 -7.37
C TYR A 62 -7.45 8.78 -8.52
N PRO A 63 -8.50 9.00 -9.34
CA PRO A 63 -8.94 8.03 -10.36
C PRO A 63 -7.90 7.69 -11.43
N ASP A 64 -6.88 8.50 -11.59
CA ASP A 64 -5.78 8.38 -12.55
C ASP A 64 -4.46 7.92 -11.92
N ALA A 65 -4.44 7.71 -10.60
CA ALA A 65 -3.28 7.21 -9.87
C ALA A 65 -3.02 5.75 -10.27
N THR A 66 -1.87 5.53 -10.91
CA THR A 66 -1.44 4.22 -11.40
C THR A 66 -0.16 3.79 -10.70
N PHE A 67 -0.04 2.49 -10.44
CA PHE A 67 1.14 1.89 -9.82
C PHE A 67 2.40 2.09 -10.67
N ASP A 68 2.25 2.06 -12.00
CA ASP A 68 3.37 2.14 -12.95
C ASP A 68 3.93 3.56 -13.11
N LYS A 69 3.23 4.59 -12.63
CA LYS A 69 3.66 6.00 -12.66
C LYS A 69 4.14 6.53 -11.29
N ALA A 70 4.24 5.65 -10.29
CA ALA A 70 4.69 6.00 -8.95
C ALA A 70 6.21 6.19 -8.86
#